data_AF-A0A7J5YCD4-F1
#
_entry.id   AF-A0A7J5YCD4-F1
#
_cell.length_a   1.000
_cell.length_b   1.000
_cell.length_c   1.000
_cell.angle_alpha   90.00
_cell.angle_beta   90.00
_cell.angle_gamma   90.00
#
_symmetry.space_group_name_H-M   'P 1'
#
loop_
_entity.id
_entity.type
_entity.pdbx_description
1 polymer ?
#
loop_
_entity_poly.entity_id
_entity_poly.type
_entity_poly.pdbx_seq_one_letter_code
_entity_poly.pdbx_strand_id
1 'polypeptide(L)'
;MGVFSSMGSPEISSLSWGHMKVQGCSSSYKDCKVWPGGSRAWDWRETGTNHNPGVQPADLEEVLKKGVDLLVIGRGMSEALQ
;
A
#
# COMPACT_ATOMS: atom_id res chain seq x y z
N MET A 1 -8.06 -24.82 -12.39
CA MET A 1 -7.12 -23.72 -12.69
C MET A 1 -6.71 -23.07 -11.38
N GLY A 2 -5.57 -23.47 -10.82
CA GLY A 2 -4.98 -22.74 -9.70
C GLY A 2 -4.13 -21.61 -10.27
N VAL A 3 -4.51 -20.36 -10.03
CA VAL A 3 -3.58 -19.25 -10.22
C VAL A 3 -2.49 -19.41 -9.16
N PHE A 4 -1.27 -19.76 -9.58
CA PHE A 4 -0.11 -19.55 -8.74
C PHE A 4 0.00 -18.04 -8.52
N SER A 5 -0.49 -17.55 -7.38
CA SER A 5 -0.16 -16.21 -6.93
C SER A 5 1.36 -16.16 -6.85
N SER A 6 2.00 -15.41 -7.74
CA SER A 6 3.44 -15.18 -7.64
C SER A 6 3.71 -14.64 -6.25
N MET A 7 4.61 -15.28 -5.49
CA MET A 7 5.04 -14.78 -4.17
C MET A 7 5.78 -13.44 -4.24
N GLY A 8 5.92 -12.85 -5.43
CA GLY A 8 6.49 -11.52 -5.63
C GLY A 8 5.57 -10.39 -5.21
N SER A 9 6.14 -9.20 -5.12
CA SER A 9 5.38 -7.97 -4.92
C SER A 9 4.51 -7.71 -6.15
N PRO A 10 3.17 -7.56 -6.01
CA PRO A 10 2.30 -7.32 -7.15
C PRO A 10 2.51 -5.93 -7.73
N GLU A 11 2.28 -5.78 -9.04
CA GLU A 11 2.41 -4.51 -9.75
C GLU A 11 1.25 -3.55 -9.41
N ILE A 12 1.56 -2.26 -9.19
CA ILE A 12 0.57 -1.18 -9.20
C ILE A 12 0.32 -0.81 -10.67
N SER A 13 -0.73 -1.38 -11.27
CA SER A 13 -0.99 -1.29 -12.71
C SER A 13 -1.64 0.03 -13.16
N SER A 14 -2.20 0.81 -12.23
CA SER A 14 -2.69 2.15 -12.53
C SER A 14 -2.69 3.04 -11.29
N LEU A 15 -2.39 4.31 -11.49
CA LEU A 15 -2.41 5.37 -10.47
C LEU A 15 -3.04 6.64 -11.06
N SER A 16 -4.01 7.21 -10.34
CA SER A 16 -4.57 8.53 -10.59
C SER A 16 -5.05 9.15 -9.26
N TRP A 17 -5.54 10.39 -9.29
CA TRP A 17 -5.95 11.08 -8.06
C TRP A 17 -7.05 10.31 -7.31
N GLY A 18 -6.74 9.86 -6.09
CA GLY A 18 -7.66 9.10 -5.24
C GLY A 18 -8.00 7.69 -5.75
N HIS A 19 -7.20 7.13 -6.66
CA HIS A 19 -7.47 5.81 -7.23
C HIS A 19 -6.20 5.05 -7.62
N MET A 20 -6.09 3.82 -7.12
CA MET A 20 -5.00 2.89 -7.37
C MET A 20 -5.56 1.50 -7.71
N LYS A 21 -4.88 0.78 -8.62
CA LYS A 21 -5.15 -0.65 -8.89
C LYS A 21 -3.88 -1.46 -8.72
N VAL A 22 -4.02 -2.60 -8.05
CA VAL A 22 -2.95 -3.58 -7.84
C VAL A 22 -3.31 -4.84 -8.61
N GLN A 23 -2.37 -5.37 -9.39
CA GLN A 23 -2.59 -6.57 -10.17
C GLN A 23 -2.95 -7.76 -9.25
N GLY A 24 -3.96 -8.54 -9.65
CA GLY A 24 -4.47 -9.66 -8.85
C GLY A 24 -5.46 -9.25 -7.76
N CYS A 25 -5.68 -7.95 -7.52
CA CYS A 25 -6.79 -7.47 -6.70
C CYS A 25 -8.00 -7.11 -7.56
N SER A 26 -9.19 -7.59 -7.18
CA SER A 26 -10.45 -7.27 -7.88
C SER A 26 -10.98 -5.87 -7.58
N SER A 27 -10.54 -5.26 -6.49
CA SER A 27 -10.98 -3.93 -6.05
C SER A 27 -9.91 -2.87 -6.30
N SER A 28 -10.34 -1.63 -6.53
CA SER A 28 -9.46 -0.47 -6.49
C SER A 28 -9.34 0.07 -5.07
N TYR A 29 -8.27 0.82 -4.83
CA TYR A 29 -8.00 1.49 -3.56
C TYR A 29 -7.96 3.00 -3.76
N LYS A 30 -8.26 3.75 -2.70
CA LYS A 30 -7.87 5.16 -2.63
C LYS A 30 -6.39 5.28 -2.30
N ASP A 31 -5.99 4.65 -1.20
CA ASP A 31 -4.63 4.48 -0.71
C ASP A 31 -4.44 3.00 -0.37
N CYS A 32 -3.25 2.42 -0.61
CA CYS A 32 -3.01 1.00 -0.36
C CYS A 32 -1.62 0.69 0.20
N LYS A 33 -1.56 -0.40 0.96
CA LYS A 33 -0.33 -1.08 1.37
C LYS A 33 -0.15 -2.30 0.48
N VAL A 34 1.07 -2.52 -0.01
CA VAL A 34 1.42 -3.60 -0.94
C VAL A 34 2.65 -4.33 -0.42
N TRP A 35 2.66 -5.65 -0.55
CA TRP A 35 3.76 -6.52 -0.09
C TRP A 35 3.85 -7.78 -0.96
N PRO A 36 4.96 -8.56 -0.87
CA PRO A 36 5.07 -9.85 -1.54
C PRO A 36 3.87 -10.76 -1.27
N GLY A 37 3.11 -11.07 -2.32
CA GLY A 37 1.92 -11.92 -2.24
C GLY A 37 0.59 -11.20 -1.90
N GLY A 38 0.53 -9.87 -1.79
CA GLY A 38 -0.76 -9.20 -1.65
C GLY A 38 -0.76 -7.69 -1.44
N SER A 39 -1.97 -7.17 -1.21
CA SER A 39 -2.22 -5.76 -0.92
C SER A 39 -3.48 -5.60 -0.07
N ARG A 40 -3.62 -4.45 0.58
CA ARG A 40 -4.88 -4.01 1.19
C ARG A 40 -5.04 -2.50 1.15
N ALA A 41 -6.26 -2.04 1.46
CA ALA A 41 -6.55 -0.62 1.66
C ALA A 41 -5.74 -0.06 2.83
N TRP A 42 -5.18 1.12 2.67
CA TRP A 42 -4.57 1.90 3.74
C TRP A 42 -5.59 2.90 4.27
N ASP A 43 -6.19 2.59 5.42
CA ASP A 43 -7.10 3.49 6.10
C ASP A 43 -6.38 4.17 7.26
N TRP A 44 -6.14 5.48 7.13
CA TRP A 44 -5.42 6.27 8.13
C TRP A 44 -6.12 6.30 9.49
N ARG A 45 -7.44 6.02 9.54
CA ARG A 45 -8.20 5.94 10.80
C ARG A 45 -7.77 4.78 11.68
N GLU A 46 -7.12 3.75 11.12
CA GLU A 46 -6.62 2.60 11.88
C GLU A 46 -5.45 2.98 12.80
N THR A 47 -4.65 3.97 12.41
CA THR A 47 -3.37 4.32 13.04
C THR A 47 -3.30 5.77 13.50
N GLY A 48 -4.31 6.57 13.17
CA GLY A 48 -4.35 8.00 13.48
C GLY A 48 -3.49 8.85 12.54
N THR A 49 -3.10 8.31 11.38
CA THR A 49 -2.30 9.01 10.38
C THR A 49 -3.03 10.25 9.87
N ASN A 50 -2.28 11.33 9.75
CA ASN A 50 -2.70 12.61 9.19
C ASN A 50 -1.55 13.17 8.36
N HIS A 51 -1.81 14.20 7.56
CA HIS A 51 -0.76 14.88 6.78
C HIS A 51 0.44 15.31 7.64
N ASN A 52 0.19 15.70 8.88
CA ASN A 52 1.18 15.98 9.91
C ASN A 52 0.67 15.38 11.23
N PRO A 53 1.45 14.58 11.98
CA PRO A 53 2.89 14.35 11.82
C PRO A 53 3.30 13.37 10.70
N GLY A 54 2.35 12.87 9.91
CA GLY A 54 2.65 12.03 8.76
C GLY A 54 2.43 10.53 9.01
N VAL A 55 3.11 9.71 8.20
CA VAL A 55 3.02 8.25 8.27
C VAL A 55 3.49 7.74 9.64
N GLN A 56 2.68 6.89 10.27
CA GLN A 56 3.00 6.34 11.59
C GLN A 56 3.77 5.02 11.47
N PRO A 57 4.66 4.67 12.43
CA PRO A 57 5.30 3.35 12.47
C PRO A 57 4.27 2.20 12.41
N ALA A 58 3.12 2.38 13.05
CA ALA A 58 2.01 1.42 13.03
C ALA A 58 1.43 1.17 11.62
N ASP A 59 1.57 2.12 10.68
CA ASP A 59 1.18 1.89 9.28
C ASP A 59 2.08 0.84 8.61
N LEU A 60 3.35 0.80 9.00
CA LEU A 60 4.40 0.03 8.34
C LEU A 60 4.57 -1.36 8.94
N GLU A 61 4.22 -1.56 10.22
CA GLU A 61 4.47 -2.80 10.95
C GLU A 61 4.00 -4.05 10.20
N GLU A 62 2.80 -4.01 9.63
CA GLU A 62 2.26 -5.17 8.93
C GLU A 62 2.99 -5.50 7.65
N VAL A 63 3.53 -4.50 6.93
CA VAL A 63 4.30 -4.67 5.69
C VAL A 63 5.68 -5.19 6.05
N LEU A 64 6.31 -4.63 7.09
CA LEU A 64 7.60 -5.09 7.59
C LEU A 64 7.55 -6.54 8.06
N LYS A 65 6.46 -6.96 8.74
CA LYS A 65 6.22 -8.36 9.14
C LYS A 65 6.09 -9.34 7.96
N LYS A 66 5.93 -8.86 6.72
CA LYS A 66 5.96 -9.69 5.50
C LYS A 66 7.37 -9.99 5.00
N GLY A 67 8.41 -9.42 5.61
CA GLY A 67 9.81 -9.67 5.25
C GLY A 67 10.22 -8.96 3.97
N VAL A 68 9.95 -7.66 3.86
CA VAL A 68 10.39 -6.84 2.73
C VAL A 68 11.80 -6.30 2.95
N ASP A 69 12.64 -6.33 1.92
CA ASP A 69 13.99 -5.73 1.95
C ASP A 69 13.94 -4.22 1.64
N LEU A 70 12.96 -3.78 0.85
CA LEU A 70 12.77 -2.40 0.45
C LEU A 70 11.31 -1.98 0.70
N LEU A 71 11.14 -0.83 1.35
CA LEU A 71 9.84 -0.22 1.60
C LEU A 71 9.81 1.17 0.98
N VAL A 72 8.78 1.44 0.17
CA VAL A 72 8.57 2.73 -0.49
C VAL A 72 7.31 3.39 0.07
N ILE A 73 7.42 4.65 0.48
CA ILE A 73 6.29 5.45 0.99
C ILE A 73 5.94 6.52 -0.04
N GLY A 74 4.75 6.39 -0.63
CA GLY A 74 4.17 7.44 -1.47
C GLY A 74 3.52 8.52 -0.61
N ARG A 75 4.02 9.76 -0.68
CA ARG A 75 3.56 10.90 0.13
C ARG A 75 2.41 11.70 -0.49
N GLY A 76 1.64 11.04 -1.36
CA GLY A 76 0.59 11.67 -2.16
C GLY A 76 1.12 12.48 -3.36
N MET A 77 0.21 12.91 -4.22
CA MET A 77 0.52 13.54 -5.52
C MET A 77 1.28 14.88 -5.42
N SER A 78 1.19 15.55 -4.28
CA SER A 78 1.85 16.83 -4.01
C SER A 78 2.78 16.77 -2.79
N GLU A 79 3.16 15.56 -2.37
CA GLU A 79 4.06 15.34 -1.22
C GLU A 79 3.59 15.99 0.09
N ALA A 80 2.27 16.11 0.27
CA ALA A 80 1.68 16.79 1.43
C ALA A 80 1.62 15.91 2.69
N LEU A 81 1.82 14.60 2.56
CA LEU A 81 1.93 13.68 3.69
C LEU A 81 3.38 13.65 4.18
N GLN A 82 3.61 13.91 5.46
CA GLN A 82 4.96 13.92 6.05
C GLN A 82 5.51 12.51 6.30
#